data_AF-Q71J85-F1
#
_entry.id   AF-Q71J85-F1
#
_cell.length_a   1.000
_cell.length_b   1.000
_cell.length_c   1.000
_cell.angle_alpha   90.00
_cell.angle_beta   90.00
_cell.angle_gamma   90.00
#
_symmetry.space_group_name_H-M   'P 1'
#
loop_
_entity.id
_entity.type
_entity.pdbx_description
1 polymer ?
#
loop_
_entity_poly.entity_id
_entity_poly.type
_entity_poly.pdbx_seq_one_letter_code
_entity_poly.pdbx_strand_id
1 'polypeptide(L)'
;KGSGGFHKIEDLVAGAFEQISNNAQNQDAVTGLRTGFAYLDEMTTGLHDDELIILAARPGVGKTSFAMNIAKNVGITEKKPVAVFSLEMSGEQLVQRMLASTGLIDSQHLRTGILDRDEWNQLDVAASVLRQAPIYIDDTPGI
;
A
#
# COMPACT_ATOMS: atom_id res chain seq x y z
N LYS A 1 -9.88 -12.63 -21.81
CA LYS A 1 -10.20 -12.15 -23.18
C LYS A 1 -11.46 -11.30 -23.06
N GLY A 2 -11.33 -9.98 -22.94
CA GLY A 2 -12.47 -9.08 -22.88
C GLY A 2 -13.09 -8.92 -24.26
N SER A 3 -14.32 -9.38 -24.46
CA SER A 3 -15.10 -9.03 -25.64
C SER A 3 -15.58 -7.59 -25.49
N GLY A 4 -14.86 -6.64 -26.06
CA GLY A 4 -15.34 -5.25 -26.14
C GLY A 4 -16.63 -5.18 -26.97
N GLY A 5 -17.68 -4.55 -26.41
CA GLY A 5 -18.98 -4.38 -27.04
C GLY A 5 -20.04 -3.85 -26.05
N PHE A 6 -21.24 -3.57 -26.54
CA PHE A 6 -22.39 -3.26 -25.68
C PHE A 6 -22.94 -4.55 -25.06
N HIS A 7 -23.17 -4.54 -23.74
CA HIS A 7 -23.79 -5.64 -23.02
C HIS A 7 -25.26 -5.31 -22.72
N LYS A 8 -26.16 -6.30 -22.78
CA LYS A 8 -27.52 -6.11 -22.27
C LYS A 8 -27.47 -6.09 -20.75
N ILE A 9 -28.32 -5.26 -20.13
CA ILE A 9 -28.39 -5.15 -18.67
C ILE A 9 -28.72 -6.51 -18.01
N GLU A 10 -29.57 -7.32 -18.65
CA GLU A 10 -29.94 -8.66 -18.18
C GLU A 10 -28.71 -9.57 -17.98
N ASP A 11 -27.75 -9.51 -18.90
CA ASP A 11 -26.52 -10.30 -18.83
C ASP A 11 -25.59 -9.84 -17.68
N LEU A 12 -25.62 -8.53 -17.37
CA LEU A 12 -24.81 -7.94 -16.29
C LEU A 12 -25.43 -8.15 -14.90
N VAL A 13 -26.76 -8.16 -14.82
CA VAL A 13 -27.49 -8.33 -13.55
C VAL A 13 -27.15 -9.67 -12.90
N ALA A 14 -27.04 -10.75 -13.69
CA ALA A 14 -26.66 -12.07 -13.17
C ALA A 14 -25.27 -12.04 -12.51
N GLY A 15 -24.28 -11.44 -13.17
CA GLY A 15 -22.92 -11.31 -12.61
C GLY A 15 -22.86 -10.42 -11.37
N ALA A 16 -23.60 -9.31 -11.36
CA ALA A 16 -23.69 -8.43 -10.19
C ALA A 16 -24.33 -9.14 -8.98
N PHE A 17 -25.38 -9.93 -9.18
CA PHE A 17 -26.02 -10.71 -8.12
C PHE A 17 -25.08 -11.78 -7.55
N GLU A 18 -24.28 -12.44 -8.40
CA GLU A 18 -23.29 -13.41 -7.95
C GLU A 18 -22.22 -12.74 -7.08
N GLN A 19 -21.68 -11.60 -7.50
CA GLN A 19 -20.71 -10.82 -6.70
C GLN A 19 -21.31 -10.38 -5.35
N ILE A 20 -22.53 -9.86 -5.33
CA ILE A 20 -23.21 -9.46 -4.08
C ILE A 20 -23.42 -10.67 -3.17
N SER A 21 -23.82 -11.82 -3.72
CA SER A 21 -24.04 -13.05 -2.96
C SER A 21 -22.74 -13.58 -2.35
N ASN A 22 -21.65 -13.53 -3.10
CA ASN A 22 -20.32 -13.89 -2.60
C ASN A 22 -19.87 -12.95 -1.48
N ASN A 23 -20.07 -11.65 -1.65
CA ASN A 23 -19.75 -10.65 -0.62
C ASN A 23 -20.62 -10.83 0.63
N ALA A 24 -21.91 -11.17 0.49
CA ALA A 24 -22.80 -11.40 1.63
C ALA A 24 -22.44 -12.66 2.44
N GLN A 25 -21.78 -13.65 1.82
CA GLN A 25 -21.26 -14.83 2.52
C GLN A 25 -19.96 -14.53 3.29
N ASN A 26 -19.15 -13.59 2.78
CA ASN A 26 -17.98 -13.09 3.48
C ASN A 26 -18.41 -12.13 4.58
N GLN A 27 -18.28 -12.53 5.85
CA GLN A 27 -18.64 -11.68 7.00
C GLN A 27 -17.61 -10.56 7.28
N ASP A 28 -16.72 -10.27 6.34
CA ASP A 28 -15.74 -9.19 6.47
C ASP A 28 -16.33 -7.90 5.88
N ALA A 29 -16.30 -6.84 6.68
CA ALA A 29 -16.75 -5.52 6.26
C ALA A 29 -15.84 -4.89 5.19
N VAL A 30 -14.60 -5.37 5.06
CA VAL A 30 -13.63 -4.90 4.07
C VAL A 30 -13.47 -5.97 2.99
N THR A 31 -14.04 -5.70 1.82
CA THR A 31 -14.09 -6.63 0.69
C THR A 31 -12.93 -6.44 -0.28
N GLY A 32 -12.33 -5.25 -0.31
CA GLY A 32 -11.15 -4.91 -1.08
C GLY A 32 -9.84 -5.11 -0.30
N LEU A 33 -8.74 -4.63 -0.89
CA LEU A 33 -7.42 -4.67 -0.27
C LEU A 33 -7.30 -3.67 0.89
N ARG A 34 -6.90 -4.14 2.06
CA ARG A 34 -6.75 -3.29 3.26
C ARG A 34 -5.58 -2.31 3.12
N THR A 35 -5.84 -1.04 3.39
CA THR A 35 -4.83 0.02 3.44
C THR A 35 -3.98 -0.04 4.69
N GLY A 36 -4.48 -0.67 5.76
CA GLY A 36 -3.84 -0.70 7.08
C GLY A 36 -4.32 0.43 8.01
N PHE A 37 -5.22 1.29 7.53
CA PHE A 37 -5.88 2.32 8.34
C PHE A 37 -7.34 1.93 8.54
N ALA A 38 -7.68 1.37 9.71
CA ALA A 38 -8.99 0.77 9.97
C ALA A 38 -10.18 1.67 9.59
N TYR A 39 -10.13 2.96 9.93
CA TYR A 39 -11.21 3.89 9.60
C TYR A 39 -11.32 4.17 8.10
N LEU A 40 -10.20 4.23 7.39
CA LEU A 40 -10.22 4.39 5.93
C LEU A 40 -10.75 3.11 5.26
N ASP A 41 -10.33 1.94 5.73
CA ASP A 41 -10.78 0.65 5.23
C ASP A 41 -12.30 0.47 5.45
N GLU A 42 -12.82 0.94 6.58
CA GLU A 42 -14.27 0.96 6.84
C GLU A 42 -15.02 1.89 5.87
N MET A 43 -14.51 3.11 5.65
CA MET A 43 -15.14 4.08 4.76
C MET A 43 -15.09 3.67 3.29
N THR A 44 -14.03 3.01 2.86
CA THR A 44 -13.78 2.66 1.45
C THR A 44 -14.14 1.21 1.13
N THR A 45 -14.33 0.36 2.14
CA THR A 45 -14.34 -1.11 2.02
C THR A 45 -13.06 -1.70 1.44
N GLY A 46 -11.94 -0.97 1.55
CA GLY A 46 -10.64 -1.33 0.99
C GLY A 46 -10.42 -0.77 -0.43
N LEU A 47 -9.29 -1.12 -1.03
CA LEU A 47 -8.95 -0.76 -2.41
C LEU A 47 -9.42 -1.87 -3.35
N HIS A 48 -10.30 -1.55 -4.30
CA HIS A 48 -10.87 -2.52 -5.24
C HIS A 48 -10.09 -2.58 -6.55
N ASP A 49 -10.17 -3.74 -7.21
CA ASP A 49 -9.62 -3.92 -8.54
C ASP A 49 -10.35 -3.01 -9.56
N ASP A 50 -9.66 -2.67 -10.65
CA ASP A 50 -10.17 -1.79 -11.73
C ASP A 50 -10.49 -0.32 -11.32
N GLU A 51 -10.10 0.12 -10.12
CA GLU A 51 -10.27 1.50 -9.65
C GLU A 51 -8.99 2.36 -9.77
N LEU A 52 -9.16 3.64 -10.10
CA LEU A 52 -8.09 4.66 -10.02
C LEU A 52 -8.29 5.52 -8.77
N ILE A 53 -7.38 5.40 -7.81
CA ILE A 53 -7.43 6.14 -6.55
C ILE A 53 -6.43 7.29 -6.57
N ILE A 54 -6.92 8.52 -6.44
CA ILE A 54 -6.10 9.73 -6.49
C ILE A 54 -5.92 10.30 -5.08
N LEU A 55 -4.69 10.26 -4.59
CA LEU A 55 -4.30 10.94 -3.36
C LEU A 55 -3.67 12.30 -3.70
N ALA A 56 -4.37 13.41 -3.41
CA ALA A 56 -3.88 14.76 -3.61
C ALA A 56 -3.70 15.50 -2.28
N ALA A 57 -2.57 16.19 -2.12
CA ALA A 57 -2.29 17.02 -0.96
C ALA A 57 -1.27 18.11 -1.32
N ARG A 58 -1.15 19.14 -0.48
CA ARG A 58 -0.10 20.16 -0.62
C ARG A 58 1.29 19.56 -0.31
N PRO A 59 2.39 20.14 -0.83
CA PRO A 59 3.74 19.73 -0.47
C PRO A 59 3.97 19.72 1.04
N GLY A 60 4.71 18.72 1.53
CA GLY A 60 5.02 18.58 2.96
C GLY A 60 3.91 18.00 3.85
N VAL A 61 2.68 17.83 3.36
CA VAL A 61 1.55 17.27 4.15
C VAL A 61 1.70 15.76 4.41
N GLY A 62 2.55 15.07 3.64
CA GLY A 62 2.84 13.65 3.85
C GLY A 62 2.21 12.69 2.84
N LYS A 63 1.80 13.16 1.65
CA LYS A 63 1.28 12.31 0.55
C LYS A 63 2.14 11.07 0.31
N THR A 64 3.45 11.25 0.16
CA THR A 64 4.39 10.16 -0.09
C THR A 64 4.46 9.20 1.08
N SER A 65 4.58 9.71 2.31
CA SER A 65 4.63 8.88 3.52
C SER A 65 3.35 8.07 3.69
N PHE A 66 2.19 8.65 3.41
CA PHE A 66 0.91 7.95 3.46
C PHE A 66 0.84 6.82 2.42
N ALA A 67 1.16 7.12 1.15
CA ALA A 67 1.19 6.12 0.09
C ALA A 67 2.18 4.97 0.40
N MET A 68 3.37 5.28 0.90
CA MET A 68 4.34 4.25 1.28
C MET A 68 3.89 3.40 2.47
N ASN A 69 3.11 3.95 3.42
CA ASN A 69 2.55 3.14 4.50
C ASN A 69 1.48 2.16 4.02
N ILE A 70 0.67 2.56 3.03
CA ILE A 70 -0.28 1.64 2.37
C ILE A 70 0.51 0.53 1.66
N ALA A 71 1.48 0.90 0.81
CA ALA A 71 2.33 -0.07 0.10
C ALA A 71 3.03 -1.04 1.05
N LYS A 72 3.56 -0.51 2.17
CA LYS A 72 4.15 -1.28 3.25
C LYS A 72 3.15 -2.26 3.87
N ASN A 73 1.94 -1.82 4.21
CA ASN A 73 0.92 -2.70 4.80
C ASN A 73 0.54 -3.84 3.84
N VAL A 74 0.32 -3.51 2.57
CA VAL A 74 -0.01 -4.51 1.54
C VAL A 74 1.13 -5.52 1.37
N GLY A 75 2.37 -5.06 1.33
CA GLY A 75 3.53 -5.95 1.18
C GLY A 75 3.82 -6.81 2.42
N ILE A 76 3.74 -6.24 3.62
CA ILE A 76 4.10 -6.94 4.86
C ILE A 76 2.94 -7.76 5.43
N THR A 77 1.76 -7.15 5.57
CA THR A 77 0.60 -7.74 6.25
C THR A 77 -0.21 -8.60 5.30
N GLU A 78 -0.63 -8.05 4.16
CA GLU A 78 -1.44 -8.75 3.16
C GLU A 78 -0.60 -9.72 2.32
N LYS A 79 0.74 -9.57 2.35
CA LYS A 79 1.71 -10.37 1.58
C LYS A 79 1.43 -10.38 0.08
N LYS A 80 0.89 -9.28 -0.44
CA LYS A 80 0.61 -9.12 -1.87
C LYS A 80 1.69 -8.26 -2.55
N PRO A 81 2.08 -8.58 -3.79
CA PRO A 81 3.06 -7.79 -4.53
C PRO A 81 2.61 -6.34 -4.73
N VAL A 82 3.54 -5.39 -4.55
CA VAL A 82 3.30 -3.95 -4.77
C VAL A 82 4.39 -3.37 -5.66
N ALA A 83 4.00 -2.64 -6.70
CA ALA A 83 4.91 -1.83 -7.51
C ALA A 83 4.77 -0.36 -7.13
N VAL A 84 5.89 0.32 -6.92
CA VAL A 84 5.97 1.75 -6.61
C VAL A 84 6.82 2.44 -7.67
N PHE A 85 6.22 3.40 -8.35
CA PHE A 85 6.94 4.29 -9.27
C PHE A 85 7.21 5.62 -8.57
N SER A 86 8.49 5.97 -8.43
CA SER A 86 8.93 7.15 -7.69
C SER A 86 9.67 8.11 -8.61
N LEU A 87 9.00 9.19 -9.01
CA LEU A 87 9.56 10.17 -9.95
C LEU A 87 10.28 11.34 -9.25
N GLU A 88 10.12 11.49 -7.93
CA GLU A 88 10.68 12.62 -7.16
C GLU A 88 11.81 12.17 -6.21
N MET A 89 11.73 10.94 -5.69
CA MET A 89 12.63 10.44 -4.67
C MET A 89 13.32 9.16 -5.12
N SER A 90 14.56 8.96 -4.69
CA SER A 90 15.24 7.68 -4.89
C SER A 90 14.58 6.56 -4.10
N GLY A 91 14.71 5.32 -4.57
CA GLY A 91 14.24 4.13 -3.88
C GLY A 91 14.85 3.99 -2.49
N GLU A 92 16.14 4.34 -2.33
CA GLU A 92 16.83 4.33 -1.03
C GLU A 92 16.17 5.27 -0.02
N GLN A 93 15.78 6.48 -0.43
CA GLN A 93 15.08 7.43 0.45
C GLN A 93 13.69 6.94 0.86
N LEU A 94 12.98 6.23 -0.03
CA LEU A 94 11.70 5.61 0.29
C LEU A 94 11.86 4.44 1.25
N VAL A 95 12.86 3.59 1.03
CA VAL A 95 13.18 2.46 1.92
C VAL A 95 13.59 2.94 3.31
N GLN A 96 14.39 4.01 3.40
CA GLN A 96 14.76 4.61 4.69
C GLN A 96 13.51 5.07 5.49
N ARG A 97 12.52 5.66 4.81
CA ARG A 97 11.23 6.02 5.42
C ARG A 97 10.44 4.80 5.87
N MET A 98 10.43 3.73 5.07
CA MET A 98 9.78 2.47 5.45
C MET A 98 10.45 1.87 6.68
N LEU A 99 11.78 1.79 6.73
CA LEU A 99 12.55 1.31 7.88
C LEU A 99 12.24 2.11 9.15
N ALA A 100 12.26 3.43 9.07
CA ALA A 100 11.88 4.31 10.18
C ALA A 100 10.47 3.98 10.70
N SER A 101 9.50 3.86 9.79
CA SER A 101 8.11 3.58 10.14
C SER A 101 7.85 2.18 10.67
N THR A 102 8.67 1.19 10.27
CA THR A 102 8.54 -0.21 10.72
C THR A 102 9.24 -0.42 12.06
N GLY A 103 10.42 0.16 12.23
CA GLY A 103 11.21 0.04 13.46
C GLY A 103 10.78 1.00 14.56
N LEU A 104 9.91 1.98 14.27
CA LEU A 104 9.57 3.10 15.17
C LEU A 104 10.80 3.92 15.59
N ILE A 105 11.72 4.13 14.64
CA ILE A 105 12.99 4.84 14.85
C ILE A 105 12.86 6.28 14.37
N ASP A 106 13.51 7.21 15.07
CA ASP A 106 13.56 8.60 14.63
C ASP A 106 14.23 8.70 13.24
N SER A 107 13.52 9.33 12.30
CA SER A 107 13.99 9.51 10.93
C SER A 107 15.26 10.37 10.82
N GLN A 108 15.51 11.25 11.78
CA GLN A 108 16.72 12.05 11.87
C GLN A 108 17.91 11.18 12.28
N HIS A 109 17.74 10.27 13.25
CA HIS A 109 18.80 9.33 13.66
C HIS A 109 19.22 8.42 12.52
N LEU A 110 18.24 7.89 11.76
CA LEU A 110 18.53 7.12 10.55
C LEU A 110 19.24 7.94 9.47
N ARG A 111 18.98 9.24 9.39
CA ARG A 111 19.61 10.14 8.42
C ARG A 111 21.03 10.53 8.83
N THR A 112 21.27 10.75 10.13
CA THR A 112 22.59 11.13 10.66
C THR A 112 23.48 9.93 10.90
N GLY A 113 22.92 8.72 11.01
CA GLY A 113 23.65 7.51 11.39
C GLY A 113 23.99 7.44 12.88
N ILE A 114 23.41 8.34 13.69
CA ILE A 114 23.59 8.37 15.14
C ILE A 114 22.39 7.66 15.77
N LEU A 115 22.54 6.35 16.00
CA LEU A 115 21.53 5.50 16.62
C LEU A 115 22.06 4.96 17.94
N ASP A 116 21.19 4.82 18.93
CA ASP A 116 21.51 4.06 20.13
C ASP A 116 21.42 2.55 19.89
N ARG A 117 21.79 1.76 20.90
CA ARG A 117 21.82 0.30 20.80
C ARG A 117 20.44 -0.31 20.55
N ASP A 118 19.39 0.28 21.11
CA ASP A 118 18.03 -0.24 20.97
C ASP A 118 17.48 0.08 19.58
N GLU A 119 17.74 1.28 19.08
CA GLU A 119 17.41 1.68 17.72
C GLU A 119 18.14 0.82 16.66
N TRP A 120 19.40 0.44 16.89
CA TRP A 120 20.10 -0.52 16.03
C TRP A 120 19.39 -1.88 15.99
N ASN A 121 18.96 -2.40 17.15
CA ASN A 121 18.22 -3.66 17.20
C ASN A 121 16.86 -3.55 16.48
N GLN A 122 16.14 -2.43 16.66
CA GLN A 122 14.88 -2.17 15.96
C GLN A 122 15.09 -2.09 14.44
N LEU A 123 16.19 -1.50 14.00
CA LEU A 123 16.53 -1.37 12.58
C LEU A 123 16.75 -2.75 11.95
N ASP A 124 17.49 -3.63 12.61
CA ASP A 124 17.75 -4.99 12.14
C ASP A 124 16.45 -5.81 12.01
N VAL A 125 15.55 -5.70 12.99
CA VAL A 125 14.24 -6.35 12.94
C VAL A 125 13.40 -5.78 11.79
N ALA A 126 13.33 -4.46 11.66
CA ALA A 126 12.58 -3.78 10.59
C ALA A 126 13.10 -4.17 9.19
N ALA A 127 14.43 -4.23 9.02
CA ALA A 127 15.07 -4.66 7.78
C ALA A 127 14.74 -6.12 7.45
N SER A 128 14.73 -7.00 8.45
CA SER A 128 14.40 -8.42 8.28
C SER A 128 12.95 -8.63 7.82
N VAL A 129 12.02 -7.82 8.33
CA VAL A 129 10.61 -7.83 7.89
C VAL A 129 10.49 -7.29 6.46
N LEU A 130 11.09 -6.12 6.18
CA LEU A 130 10.99 -5.49 4.86
C LEU A 130 11.61 -6.32 3.74
N ARG A 131 12.69 -7.05 4.01
CA ARG A 131 13.33 -7.97 3.03
C ARG A 131 12.40 -9.08 2.54
N GLN A 132 11.38 -9.44 3.31
CA GLN A 132 10.42 -10.49 2.96
C GLN A 132 9.19 -9.93 2.24
N ALA A 133 9.02 -8.61 2.22
CA ALA A 133 7.87 -7.96 1.58
C ALA A 133 8.07 -7.91 0.06
N PRO A 134 7.10 -8.35 -0.76
CA PRO A 134 7.16 -8.31 -2.21
C PRO A 134 6.88 -6.88 -2.74
N ILE A 135 7.70 -5.92 -2.34
CA ILE A 135 7.61 -4.51 -2.75
C ILE A 135 8.74 -4.21 -3.74
N TYR A 136 8.37 -3.71 -4.91
CA TYR A 136 9.27 -3.38 -6.01
C TYR A 136 9.22 -1.88 -6.26
N ILE A 137 10.37 -1.22 -6.31
CA ILE A 137 10.48 0.23 -6.52
C ILE A 137 11.20 0.48 -7.83
N ASP A 138 10.60 1.30 -8.68
CA ASP A 138 11.22 1.90 -9.86
C ASP A 138 11.35 3.41 -9.62
N ASP A 139 12.58 3.90 -9.53
CA ASP A 139 12.91 5.31 -9.35
C ASP A 139 13.55 5.94 -10.61
N THR A 140 13.28 5.36 -11.78
CA THR A 140 13.73 5.89 -13.07
C THR A 140 13.16 7.30 -13.31
N PRO A 141 14.01 8.34 -13.44
CA PRO A 141 13.53 9.69 -13.67
C PRO A 141 12.87 9.86 -15.06
N GLY A 142 11.81 10.66 -15.14
CA GLY A 142 11.31 11.18 -16.43
C GLY A 142 10.46 10.22 -17.27
N ILE A 143 9.82 9.24 -16.64
CA ILE A 143 8.66 8.52 -17.21
C ILE A 143 7.38 9.32 -16.95
#